data_AF-A0A0G2EVK4-F1
#
_entry.id   AF-A0A0G2EVK4-F1
#
_cell.length_a   1.000
_cell.length_b   1.000
_cell.length_c   1.000
_cell.angle_alpha   90.00
_cell.angle_beta   90.00
_cell.angle_gamma   90.00
#
_symmetry.space_group_name_H-M   'P 1'
#
loop_
_entity.id
_entity.type
_entity.pdbx_description
1 polymer ?
#
loop_
_entity_poly.entity_id
_entity_poly.type
_entity_poly.pdbx_seq_one_letter_code
_entity_poly.pdbx_strand_id
1 'polypeptide(L)'
;MDSSLLRDAITAWSSTHLALQNNNYENTAREHRGIALSSLSKSLASQQRDPQMELASSLIHCAMESVTGDTNQWFKHLVGASEIIRSAAAVDHETHQTDLSKFTSTVEGRWLLSNFAYHDVMMTISEDRKPLLLAGDYWNFSVSQSGVADSYFGFASKVMSLISQISVLNVDMLNDDTTDTGKQGEQDDFATTAKSLQQELIDWKCPQSNNTMLVNLAESYRSAGLIHLYRILRRHRPKLTNATTLKIAEQVTVIVHRVQDIAIGSLAESSLLLPLFLAGGDAKDVQHIQIIRSRMQEIIKTRHFRNFQPALEVLEETWHMGGLGIRTGDGKPVDWKDVTKRKGWMLSIT
;
A
#
# COMPACT_ATOMS: atom_id res chain seq x y z
N MET A 1 -11.19 24.10 -17.38
CA MET A 1 -10.34 25.21 -16.89
C MET A 1 -8.95 24.64 -16.71
N ASP A 2 -7.94 25.19 -17.37
CA ASP A 2 -6.57 24.69 -17.27
C ASP A 2 -5.94 25.11 -15.94
N SER A 3 -5.70 24.15 -15.05
CA SER A 3 -5.03 24.39 -13.77
C SER A 3 -3.50 24.42 -13.98
N SER A 4 -2.88 25.57 -13.75
CA SER A 4 -1.41 25.70 -13.82
C SER A 4 -0.72 24.80 -12.80
N LEU A 5 -1.32 24.62 -11.62
CA LEU A 5 -0.83 23.71 -10.58
C LEU A 5 -0.73 22.27 -11.10
N LEU A 6 -1.82 21.77 -11.70
CA LEU A 6 -1.86 20.41 -12.21
C LEU A 6 -0.90 20.23 -13.40
N ARG A 7 -0.82 21.22 -14.29
CA ARG A 7 0.11 21.20 -15.42
C ARG A 7 1.57 21.11 -14.96
N ASP A 8 1.96 21.90 -13.96
CA ASP A 8 3.31 21.89 -13.43
C ASP A 8 3.63 20.52 -12.79
N ALA A 9 2.69 19.95 -12.04
CA ALA A 9 2.81 18.62 -11.46
C ALA A 9 2.95 17.50 -12.52
N ILE A 10 2.12 17.51 -13.56
CA ILE A 10 2.19 16.52 -14.67
C ILE A 10 3.51 16.67 -15.45
N THR A 11 4.01 17.90 -15.61
CA THR A 11 5.29 18.15 -16.28
C THR A 11 6.45 17.60 -15.45
N ALA A 12 6.41 17.79 -14.12
CA ALA A 12 7.38 17.18 -13.19
C ALA A 12 7.32 15.65 -13.24
N TRP A 13 6.12 15.06 -13.25
CA TRP A 13 5.93 13.62 -13.37
C TRP A 13 6.55 13.06 -14.65
N SER A 14 6.22 13.68 -15.79
CA SER A 14 6.64 13.24 -17.11
C SER A 14 8.15 13.34 -17.29
N SER A 15 8.74 14.48 -16.89
CA SER A 15 10.20 14.67 -16.93
C SER A 15 10.93 13.71 -15.99
N THR A 16 10.36 13.40 -14.82
CA THR A 16 10.90 12.36 -13.92
C THR A 16 10.94 11.00 -14.58
N HIS A 17 9.86 10.55 -15.23
CA HIS A 17 9.86 9.28 -15.96
C HIS A 17 10.87 9.25 -17.12
N LEU A 18 11.00 10.36 -17.86
CA LEU A 18 12.02 10.47 -18.91
C LEU A 18 13.43 10.35 -18.33
N ALA A 19 13.69 10.97 -17.18
CA ALA A 19 14.99 10.88 -16.49
C ALA A 19 15.29 9.47 -15.97
N LEU A 20 14.27 8.65 -15.64
CA LEU A 20 14.46 7.25 -15.28
C LEU A 20 14.97 6.39 -16.44
N GLN A 21 14.64 6.78 -17.68
CA GLN A 21 15.06 6.08 -18.90
C GLN A 21 16.32 6.69 -19.54
N ASN A 22 16.51 7.99 -19.39
CA ASN A 22 17.61 8.73 -20.01
C ASN A 22 18.12 9.84 -19.09
N ASN A 23 19.36 9.67 -18.60
CA ASN A 23 20.00 10.57 -17.65
C ASN A 23 20.16 12.02 -18.15
N ASN A 24 20.05 12.27 -19.46
CA ASN A 24 20.10 13.63 -20.02
C ASN A 24 18.95 14.52 -19.51
N TYR A 25 17.83 13.93 -19.08
CA TYR A 25 16.68 14.66 -18.56
C TYR A 25 16.74 14.89 -17.04
N GLU A 26 17.76 14.43 -16.32
CA GLU A 26 17.82 14.57 -14.86
C GLU A 26 17.72 16.03 -14.39
N ASN A 27 18.42 16.96 -15.05
CA ASN A 27 18.39 18.36 -14.67
C ASN A 27 17.00 18.98 -14.93
N THR A 28 16.40 18.67 -16.08
CA THR A 28 15.03 19.08 -16.42
C THR A 28 14.01 18.54 -15.44
N ALA A 29 14.15 17.27 -15.02
CA ALA A 29 13.29 16.66 -14.02
C ALA A 29 13.41 17.35 -12.65
N ARG A 30 14.64 17.64 -12.20
CA ARG A 30 14.88 18.38 -10.96
C ARG A 30 14.27 19.78 -11.00
N GLU A 31 14.41 20.49 -12.11
CA GLU A 31 13.84 21.82 -12.30
C GLU A 31 12.31 21.79 -12.22
N HIS A 32 11.65 20.94 -13.02
CA HIS A 32 10.19 20.85 -13.01
C HIS A 32 9.63 20.36 -11.68
N ARG A 33 10.34 19.47 -10.97
CA ARG A 33 9.97 19.07 -9.61
C ARG A 33 10.01 20.25 -8.64
N GLY A 34 11.01 21.12 -8.74
CA GLY A 34 11.07 22.36 -7.96
C GLY A 34 9.93 23.33 -8.30
N ILE A 35 9.61 23.47 -9.59
CA ILE A 35 8.47 24.29 -10.04
C ILE A 35 7.16 23.76 -9.49
N ALA A 36 6.89 22.46 -9.62
CA ALA A 36 5.66 21.83 -9.12
C ALA A 36 5.51 22.00 -7.59
N LEU A 37 6.58 21.79 -6.82
CA LEU A 37 6.57 22.03 -5.37
C LEU A 37 6.29 23.50 -5.03
N SER A 38 6.89 24.44 -5.77
CA SER A 38 6.64 25.87 -5.59
C SER A 38 5.18 26.22 -5.90
N SER A 39 4.63 25.68 -6.98
CA SER A 39 3.23 25.88 -7.38
C SER A 39 2.26 25.31 -6.35
N LEU A 40 2.51 24.11 -5.81
CA LEU A 40 1.71 23.53 -4.73
C LEU A 40 1.77 24.39 -3.46
N SER A 41 2.96 24.80 -3.05
CA SER A 41 3.15 25.68 -1.89
C SER A 41 2.41 27.02 -2.04
N LYS A 42 2.49 27.65 -3.22
CA LYS A 42 1.74 28.88 -3.54
C LYS A 42 0.23 28.67 -3.49
N SER A 43 -0.28 27.56 -4.00
CA SER A 43 -1.71 27.23 -3.91
C SER A 43 -2.16 27.10 -2.46
N LEU A 44 -1.42 26.34 -1.65
CA LEU A 44 -1.76 26.11 -0.24
C LEU A 44 -1.73 27.40 0.60
N ALA A 45 -0.90 28.38 0.21
CA ALA A 45 -0.83 29.70 0.84
C ALA A 45 -1.89 30.71 0.31
N SER A 46 -2.61 30.37 -0.75
CA SER A 46 -3.62 31.23 -1.37
C SER A 46 -4.92 31.28 -0.56
N GLN A 47 -5.68 32.37 -0.70
CA GLN A 47 -7.06 32.46 -0.20
C GLN A 47 -8.05 31.72 -1.10
N GLN A 48 -7.74 31.59 -2.40
CA GLN A 48 -8.56 30.86 -3.38
C GLN A 48 -7.93 29.49 -3.60
N ARG A 49 -8.22 28.57 -2.67
CA ARG A 49 -7.72 27.19 -2.73
C ARG A 49 -8.65 26.31 -3.57
N ASP A 50 -8.05 25.38 -4.30
CA ASP A 50 -8.75 24.27 -4.97
C ASP A 50 -8.23 22.95 -4.39
N PRO A 51 -8.94 22.36 -3.40
CA PRO A 51 -8.49 21.15 -2.74
C PRO A 51 -8.34 19.94 -3.67
N GLN A 52 -9.10 19.87 -4.78
CA GLN A 52 -8.95 18.75 -5.71
C GLN A 52 -7.64 18.86 -6.49
N MET A 53 -7.29 20.07 -6.95
CA MET A 53 -6.03 20.30 -7.65
C MET A 53 -4.82 20.17 -6.72
N GLU A 54 -4.94 20.64 -5.48
CA GLU A 54 -3.92 20.46 -4.44
C GLU A 54 -3.71 18.98 -4.11
N LEU A 55 -4.80 18.22 -3.95
CA LEU A 55 -4.73 16.79 -3.70
C LEU A 55 -4.09 16.05 -4.88
N ALA A 56 -4.51 16.34 -6.11
CA ALA A 56 -3.91 15.78 -7.32
C ALA A 56 -2.41 16.05 -7.39
N SER A 57 -1.99 17.29 -7.16
CA SER A 57 -0.56 17.65 -7.15
C SER A 57 0.20 16.92 -6.03
N SER A 58 -0.36 16.80 -4.83
CA SER A 58 0.27 16.09 -3.70
C SER A 58 0.44 14.60 -3.98
N LEU A 59 -0.58 13.96 -4.57
CA LEU A 59 -0.52 12.54 -4.94
C LEU A 59 0.45 12.27 -6.09
N ILE A 60 0.54 13.18 -7.07
CA ILE A 60 1.58 13.14 -8.11
C ILE A 60 2.97 13.22 -7.45
N HIS A 61 3.20 14.10 -6.48
CA HIS A 61 4.48 14.12 -5.76
C HIS A 61 4.73 12.81 -4.99
N CYS A 62 3.75 12.29 -4.27
CA CYS A 62 3.83 11.02 -3.54
C CYS A 62 4.25 9.86 -4.45
N ALA A 63 3.62 9.75 -5.61
CA ALA A 63 3.95 8.71 -6.56
C ALA A 63 5.34 8.95 -7.21
N MET A 64 5.83 10.20 -7.35
CA MET A 64 7.13 10.50 -7.98
C MET A 64 8.25 9.98 -7.10
N GLU A 65 8.16 10.29 -5.80
CA GLU A 65 9.09 9.77 -4.82
C GLU A 65 9.11 8.23 -4.86
N SER A 66 7.92 7.61 -4.89
CA SER A 66 7.79 6.15 -4.96
C SER A 66 8.49 5.58 -6.21
N VAL A 67 8.16 6.06 -7.42
CA VAL A 67 8.75 5.52 -8.67
C VAL A 67 10.24 5.82 -8.81
N THR A 68 10.76 6.85 -8.13
CA THR A 68 12.21 7.14 -8.09
C THR A 68 12.97 6.28 -7.07
N GLY A 69 12.26 5.47 -6.27
CA GLY A 69 12.85 4.55 -5.29
C GLY A 69 13.18 5.23 -3.97
N ASP A 70 12.58 6.38 -3.68
CA ASP A 70 12.72 7.04 -2.40
C ASP A 70 12.00 6.24 -1.30
N THR A 71 12.61 6.17 -0.12
CA THR A 71 12.15 5.34 1.00
C THR A 71 11.56 6.17 2.15
N ASN A 72 11.33 7.48 2.00
CA ASN A 72 10.91 8.33 3.13
C ASN A 72 10.08 9.57 2.75
N GLN A 73 10.46 10.30 1.69
CA GLN A 73 9.81 11.52 1.22
C GLN A 73 8.40 11.26 0.67
N TRP A 74 8.14 10.12 0.02
CA TRP A 74 6.81 9.77 -0.48
C TRP A 74 5.74 9.88 0.62
N PHE A 75 6.10 9.43 1.82
CA PHE A 75 5.21 9.47 2.98
C PHE A 75 4.87 10.90 3.41
N LYS A 76 5.80 11.86 3.29
CA LYS A 76 5.53 13.27 3.61
C LYS A 76 4.46 13.86 2.69
N HIS A 77 4.49 13.50 1.40
CA HIS A 77 3.46 13.92 0.44
C HIS A 77 2.11 13.24 0.71
N LEU A 78 2.13 11.98 1.14
CA LEU A 78 0.92 11.29 1.59
C LEU A 78 0.30 11.96 2.83
N VAL A 79 1.12 12.34 3.81
CA VAL A 79 0.66 13.11 4.98
C VAL A 79 0.07 14.45 4.53
N GLY A 80 0.76 15.19 3.65
CA GLY A 80 0.25 16.43 3.08
C GLY A 80 -1.10 16.26 2.36
N ALA A 81 -1.27 15.16 1.62
CA ALA A 81 -2.54 14.81 0.99
C ALA A 81 -3.66 14.58 2.01
N SER A 82 -3.35 13.90 3.13
CA SER A 82 -4.32 13.70 4.21
C SER A 82 -4.75 15.02 4.87
N GLU A 83 -3.82 15.97 5.04
CA GLU A 83 -4.14 17.31 5.57
C GLU A 83 -4.97 18.13 4.59
N ILE A 84 -4.71 18.03 3.27
CA ILE A 84 -5.53 18.67 2.25
C ILE A 84 -6.97 18.15 2.35
N ILE A 85 -7.16 16.83 2.40
CA ILE A 85 -8.48 16.20 2.54
C ILE A 85 -9.16 16.67 3.82
N ARG A 86 -8.46 16.63 4.97
CA ARG A 86 -9.02 17.04 6.27
C ARG A 86 -9.37 18.53 6.31
N SER A 87 -8.57 19.39 5.68
CA SER A 87 -8.84 20.84 5.61
C SER A 87 -10.04 21.17 4.72
N ALA A 88 -10.30 20.32 3.73
CA ALA A 88 -11.43 20.49 2.81
C ALA A 88 -12.72 19.87 3.35
N ALA A 89 -12.61 18.81 4.14
CA ALA A 89 -13.72 18.14 4.78
C ALA A 89 -14.34 19.01 5.90
N ALA A 90 -15.67 19.04 5.95
CA ALA A 90 -16.36 19.52 7.13
C ALA A 90 -16.45 18.36 8.14
N VAL A 91 -16.32 18.65 9.43
CA VAL A 91 -16.66 17.68 10.48
C VAL A 91 -18.12 17.89 10.80
N ASP A 92 -18.93 16.86 10.58
CA ASP A 92 -20.29 16.86 11.12
C ASP A 92 -20.20 16.72 12.65
N HIS A 93 -20.69 17.75 13.35
CA HIS A 93 -20.63 17.83 14.81
C HIS A 93 -21.60 16.87 15.50
N GLU A 94 -22.58 16.31 14.79
CA GLU A 94 -23.56 15.37 15.37
C GLU A 94 -23.14 13.90 15.18
N THR A 95 -22.58 13.55 14.03
CA THR A 95 -22.23 12.16 13.69
C THR A 95 -20.74 11.84 13.86
N HIS A 96 -19.89 12.85 14.07
CA HIS A 96 -18.43 12.75 14.00
C HIS A 96 -17.90 12.16 12.66
N GLN A 97 -18.74 12.09 11.62
CA GLN A 97 -18.32 11.66 10.29
C GLN A 97 -17.62 12.81 9.55
N THR A 98 -16.65 12.42 8.73
CA THR A 98 -15.92 13.36 7.88
C THR A 98 -16.73 13.58 6.60
N ASP A 99 -17.23 14.79 6.38
CA ASP A 99 -17.92 15.12 5.13
C ASP A 99 -16.92 15.27 3.98
N LEU A 100 -16.91 14.26 3.11
CA LEU A 100 -16.06 14.21 1.91
C LEU A 100 -16.80 14.72 0.65
N SER A 101 -17.97 15.34 0.77
CA SER A 101 -18.81 15.83 -0.34
C SER A 101 -18.07 16.65 -1.40
N LYS A 102 -17.08 17.46 -0.98
CA LYS A 102 -16.24 18.27 -1.89
C LYS A 102 -15.44 17.44 -2.89
N PHE A 103 -15.10 16.20 -2.54
CA PHE A 103 -14.43 15.27 -3.45
C PHE A 103 -15.44 14.34 -4.12
N THR A 104 -16.41 13.85 -3.35
CA THR A 104 -17.29 12.74 -3.77
C THR A 104 -18.36 13.16 -4.77
N SER A 105 -18.64 14.46 -4.88
CA SER A 105 -19.54 15.05 -5.88
C SER A 105 -19.06 14.90 -7.32
N THR A 106 -17.75 14.72 -7.55
CA THR A 106 -17.13 14.63 -8.88
C THR A 106 -16.51 13.26 -9.13
N VAL A 107 -16.37 12.87 -10.40
CA VAL A 107 -15.69 11.60 -10.76
C VAL A 107 -14.21 11.67 -10.40
N GLU A 108 -13.59 12.81 -10.72
CA GLU A 108 -12.18 13.12 -10.49
C GLU A 108 -11.86 13.11 -9.00
N GLY A 109 -12.67 13.76 -8.17
CA GLY A 109 -12.50 13.76 -6.72
C GLY A 109 -12.64 12.37 -6.10
N ARG A 110 -13.57 11.53 -6.58
CA ARG A 110 -13.66 10.13 -6.15
C ARG A 110 -12.41 9.33 -6.54
N TRP A 111 -11.90 9.52 -7.75
CA TRP A 111 -10.67 8.88 -8.19
C TRP A 111 -9.46 9.30 -7.35
N LEU A 112 -9.36 10.60 -7.00
CA LEU A 112 -8.31 11.11 -6.11
C LEU A 112 -8.39 10.50 -4.71
N LEU A 113 -9.58 10.31 -4.16
CA LEU A 113 -9.77 9.60 -2.90
C LEU A 113 -9.35 8.14 -3.00
N SER A 114 -9.69 7.44 -4.09
CA SER A 114 -9.25 6.05 -4.30
C SER A 114 -7.73 5.92 -4.45
N ASN A 115 -7.08 6.87 -5.13
CA ASN A 115 -5.63 6.98 -5.21
C ASN A 115 -4.99 7.19 -3.82
N PHE A 116 -5.48 8.16 -3.06
CA PHE A 116 -5.01 8.39 -1.68
C PHE A 116 -5.19 7.13 -0.83
N ALA A 117 -6.37 6.50 -0.89
CA ALA A 117 -6.70 5.30 -0.13
C ALA A 117 -5.71 4.17 -0.38
N TYR A 118 -5.38 3.94 -1.65
CA TYR A 118 -4.39 2.93 -2.06
C TYR A 118 -3.05 3.12 -1.34
N HIS A 119 -2.48 4.32 -1.43
CA HIS A 119 -1.20 4.62 -0.79
C HIS A 119 -1.28 4.60 0.75
N ASP A 120 -2.39 5.05 1.33
CA ASP A 120 -2.62 5.04 2.78
C ASP A 120 -2.68 3.61 3.33
N VAL A 121 -3.35 2.68 2.65
CA VAL A 121 -3.36 1.27 3.07
C VAL A 121 -1.99 0.61 2.94
N MET A 122 -1.28 0.81 1.83
CA MET A 122 0.07 0.22 1.69
C MET A 122 1.00 0.68 2.80
N MET A 123 0.91 1.97 3.15
CA MET A 123 1.66 2.56 4.25
C MET A 123 1.37 1.85 5.58
N THR A 124 0.11 1.50 5.87
CA THR A 124 -0.24 0.82 7.13
C THR A 124 0.48 -0.52 7.34
N ILE A 125 0.79 -1.22 6.25
CA ILE A 125 1.46 -2.53 6.28
C ILE A 125 2.96 -2.36 6.49
N SER A 126 3.58 -1.41 5.76
CA SER A 126 5.00 -1.09 5.89
C SER A 126 5.34 -0.59 7.29
N GLU A 127 4.49 0.26 7.87
CA GLU A 127 4.79 1.03 9.09
C GLU A 127 4.06 0.54 10.36
N ASP A 128 3.28 -0.55 10.29
CA ASP A 128 2.49 -1.05 11.43
C ASP A 128 1.67 0.04 12.12
N ARG A 129 0.94 0.83 11.32
CA ARG A 129 0.18 1.98 11.83
C ARG A 129 -1.22 2.07 11.26
N LYS A 130 -2.06 2.87 11.92
CA LYS A 130 -3.40 3.17 11.45
C LYS A 130 -3.33 4.01 10.16
N PRO A 131 -4.32 3.88 9.27
CA PRO A 131 -4.47 4.80 8.14
C PRO A 131 -4.53 6.26 8.62
N LEU A 132 -4.05 7.20 7.81
CA LEU A 132 -4.01 8.63 8.16
C LEU A 132 -5.41 9.25 8.25
N LEU A 133 -6.35 8.71 7.48
CA LEU A 133 -7.77 9.02 7.62
C LEU A 133 -8.45 7.79 8.25
N LEU A 134 -9.04 7.96 9.44
CA LEU A 134 -9.67 6.88 10.20
C LEU A 134 -11.18 6.72 9.92
N ALA A 135 -11.71 7.39 8.90
CA ALA A 135 -13.08 7.20 8.47
C ALA A 135 -13.12 6.08 7.42
N GLY A 136 -13.66 4.90 7.75
CA GLY A 136 -13.90 3.83 6.76
C GLY A 136 -14.71 4.28 5.53
N ASP A 137 -15.25 5.50 5.57
CA ASP A 137 -16.05 6.15 4.54
C ASP A 137 -15.31 6.45 3.23
N TYR A 138 -13.99 6.71 3.22
CA TYR A 138 -13.28 6.97 1.95
C TYR A 138 -13.06 5.70 1.10
N TRP A 139 -13.21 4.51 1.68
CA TRP A 139 -13.20 3.24 0.94
C TRP A 139 -14.53 2.97 0.22
N ASN A 140 -15.64 3.46 0.77
CA ASN A 140 -17.00 3.12 0.31
C ASN A 140 -17.30 3.58 -1.13
N PHE A 141 -16.57 4.56 -1.65
CA PHE A 141 -16.73 5.04 -3.03
C PHE A 141 -16.27 4.03 -4.08
N SER A 142 -15.27 3.21 -3.75
CA SER A 142 -14.78 2.15 -4.66
C SER A 142 -15.61 0.86 -4.56
N VAL A 143 -16.17 0.58 -3.38
CA VAL A 143 -16.98 -0.62 -3.12
C VAL A 143 -18.36 -0.55 -3.80
N SER A 144 -18.91 0.66 -3.94
CA SER A 144 -20.24 0.90 -4.52
C SER A 144 -20.32 0.73 -6.05
N GLN A 145 -19.18 0.62 -6.75
CA GLN A 145 -19.10 0.35 -8.19
C GLN A 145 -18.69 -1.10 -8.47
N SER A 146 -19.38 -2.05 -7.83
CA SER A 146 -19.15 -3.48 -8.01
C SER A 146 -18.99 -3.87 -9.49
N GLY A 147 -17.82 -4.38 -9.86
CA GLY A 147 -17.51 -4.86 -11.21
C GLY A 147 -16.67 -3.91 -12.09
N VAL A 148 -16.41 -2.67 -11.66
CA VAL A 148 -15.49 -1.76 -12.37
C VAL A 148 -14.08 -1.91 -11.79
N ALA A 149 -13.08 -2.05 -12.66
CA ALA A 149 -11.68 -2.12 -12.23
C ALA A 149 -11.15 -0.73 -11.87
N ASP A 150 -10.55 -0.61 -10.68
CA ASP A 150 -9.79 0.57 -10.28
C ASP A 150 -8.42 0.62 -10.98
N SER A 151 -7.89 1.82 -11.22
CA SER A 151 -6.60 2.01 -11.88
C SER A 151 -5.39 1.51 -11.08
N TYR A 152 -5.49 1.41 -9.75
CA TYR A 152 -4.38 1.03 -8.86
C TYR A 152 -4.46 -0.40 -8.36
N PHE A 153 -5.65 -0.90 -8.07
CA PHE A 153 -5.82 -2.22 -7.44
C PHE A 153 -6.81 -3.11 -8.18
N GLY A 154 -7.23 -2.72 -9.39
CA GLY A 154 -8.14 -3.50 -10.23
C GLY A 154 -9.44 -3.82 -9.49
N PHE A 155 -9.77 -5.10 -9.37
CA PHE A 155 -11.00 -5.55 -8.70
C PHE A 155 -10.88 -5.72 -7.18
N ALA A 156 -9.74 -5.35 -6.57
CA ALA A 156 -9.45 -5.64 -5.17
C ALA A 156 -10.00 -4.61 -4.16
N SER A 157 -10.93 -3.73 -4.54
CA SER A 157 -11.48 -2.66 -3.66
C SER A 157 -11.87 -3.15 -2.25
N LYS A 158 -12.74 -4.16 -2.17
CA LYS A 158 -13.19 -4.73 -0.88
C LYS A 158 -12.03 -5.36 -0.11
N VAL A 159 -11.09 -6.00 -0.81
CA VAL A 159 -9.88 -6.58 -0.19
C VAL A 159 -9.00 -5.47 0.41
N MET A 160 -8.82 -4.35 -0.27
CA MET A 160 -8.06 -3.20 0.25
C MET A 160 -8.69 -2.63 1.53
N SER A 161 -10.03 -2.53 1.56
CA SER A 161 -10.77 -2.15 2.77
C SER A 161 -10.53 -3.14 3.92
N LEU A 162 -10.54 -4.45 3.65
CA LEU A 162 -10.27 -5.48 4.66
C LEU A 162 -8.82 -5.40 5.17
N ILE A 163 -7.85 -5.18 4.28
CA ILE A 163 -6.44 -4.97 4.66
C ILE A 163 -6.29 -3.76 5.59
N SER A 164 -6.99 -2.65 5.29
CA SER A 164 -7.03 -1.47 6.16
C SER A 164 -7.51 -1.81 7.57
N GLN A 165 -8.63 -2.54 7.67
CA GLN A 165 -9.21 -2.96 8.95
C GLN A 165 -8.28 -3.90 9.73
N ILE A 166 -7.60 -4.80 9.03
CA ILE A 166 -6.57 -5.68 9.62
C ILE A 166 -5.43 -4.85 10.23
N SER A 167 -4.97 -3.79 9.55
CA SER A 167 -3.93 -2.91 10.10
C SER A 167 -4.42 -2.11 11.30
N VAL A 168 -5.67 -1.66 11.32
CA VAL A 168 -6.28 -1.02 12.50
C VAL A 168 -6.29 -1.98 13.69
N LEU A 169 -6.78 -3.20 13.48
CA LEU A 169 -6.80 -4.25 14.51
C LEU A 169 -5.42 -4.53 15.09
N ASN A 170 -4.37 -4.54 14.27
CA ASN A 170 -3.00 -4.73 14.75
C ASN A 170 -2.55 -3.62 15.70
N VAL A 171 -2.87 -2.36 15.38
CA VAL A 171 -2.45 -1.21 16.18
C VAL A 171 -3.24 -1.12 17.49
N ASP A 172 -4.54 -1.43 17.46
CA ASP A 172 -5.35 -1.47 18.67
C ASP A 172 -4.75 -2.45 19.68
N MET A 173 -4.36 -3.66 19.23
CA MET A 173 -3.66 -4.62 20.08
C MET A 173 -2.29 -4.14 20.59
N LEU A 174 -1.54 -3.41 19.76
CA LEU A 174 -0.23 -2.88 20.18
C LEU A 174 -0.36 -1.82 21.27
N ASN A 175 -1.43 -1.02 21.24
CA ASN A 175 -1.70 -0.03 22.28
C ASN A 175 -2.19 -0.71 23.56
N ASP A 176 -3.02 -1.73 23.45
CA ASP A 176 -3.54 -2.47 24.61
C ASP A 176 -2.44 -3.20 25.38
N ASP A 177 -1.46 -3.79 24.68
CA ASP A 177 -0.27 -4.42 25.30
C ASP A 177 0.58 -3.42 26.15
N THR A 178 0.43 -2.11 25.92
CA THR A 178 1.14 -1.07 26.69
C THR A 178 0.37 -0.57 27.90
N THR A 179 -0.93 -0.84 27.98
CA THR A 179 -1.78 -0.50 29.13
C THR A 179 -1.98 -1.74 30.01
N ASP A 180 -1.39 -1.73 31.21
CA ASP A 180 -1.31 -2.86 32.17
C ASP A 180 -2.67 -3.32 32.78
N THR A 181 -3.78 -3.07 32.08
CA THR A 181 -5.14 -3.45 32.50
C THR A 181 -5.65 -4.61 31.66
N GLY A 182 -5.06 -5.79 31.84
CA GLY A 182 -5.50 -7.02 31.20
C GLY A 182 -6.94 -7.38 31.58
N LYS A 183 -7.90 -7.01 30.73
CA LYS A 183 -9.29 -7.49 30.82
C LYS A 183 -9.50 -8.63 29.83
N GLN A 184 -9.93 -9.78 30.34
CA GLN A 184 -10.27 -10.98 29.55
C GLN A 184 -11.32 -10.73 28.45
N GLY A 185 -12.12 -9.65 28.54
CA GLY A 185 -13.11 -9.27 27.52
C GLY A 185 -12.53 -8.70 26.22
N GLU A 186 -11.39 -8.00 26.27
CA GLU A 186 -10.76 -7.37 25.08
C GLU A 186 -10.03 -8.41 24.21
N GLN A 187 -9.49 -9.47 24.85
CA GLN A 187 -8.93 -10.60 24.11
C GLN A 187 -9.99 -11.39 23.32
N ASP A 188 -11.24 -11.42 23.77
CA ASP A 188 -12.32 -12.10 23.04
C ASP A 188 -12.75 -11.28 21.81
N ASP A 189 -12.71 -9.94 21.92
CA ASP A 189 -13.04 -9.02 20.83
C ASP A 189 -12.03 -9.09 19.67
N PHE A 190 -10.72 -9.10 19.98
CA PHE A 190 -9.69 -9.29 18.94
C PHE A 190 -9.87 -10.59 18.17
N ALA A 191 -10.10 -11.70 18.89
CA ALA A 191 -10.24 -13.01 18.26
C ALA A 191 -11.49 -13.07 17.37
N THR A 192 -12.59 -12.45 17.82
CA THR A 192 -13.84 -12.34 17.09
C THR A 192 -13.67 -11.50 15.83
N THR A 193 -13.07 -10.32 15.95
CA THR A 193 -12.81 -9.41 14.82
C THR A 193 -11.86 -10.03 13.80
N ALA A 194 -10.74 -10.63 14.25
CA ALA A 194 -9.82 -11.34 13.37
C ALA A 194 -10.48 -12.50 12.63
N LYS A 195 -11.37 -13.26 13.30
CA LYS A 195 -12.12 -14.35 12.66
C LYS A 195 -13.11 -13.83 11.62
N SER A 196 -13.80 -12.72 11.89
CA SER A 196 -14.70 -12.07 10.93
C SER A 196 -13.94 -11.63 9.68
N LEU A 197 -12.85 -10.88 9.84
CA LEU A 197 -12.00 -10.42 8.74
C LEU A 197 -11.44 -11.58 7.93
N GLN A 198 -11.02 -12.66 8.60
CA GLN A 198 -10.55 -13.88 7.92
C GLN A 198 -11.66 -14.50 7.06
N GLN A 199 -12.88 -14.59 7.60
CA GLN A 199 -14.00 -15.20 6.89
C GLN A 199 -14.39 -14.35 5.67
N GLU A 200 -14.45 -13.03 5.82
CA GLU A 200 -14.71 -12.11 4.69
C GLU A 200 -13.67 -12.25 3.57
N LEU A 201 -12.37 -12.38 3.90
CA LEU A 201 -11.31 -12.60 2.90
C LEU A 201 -11.36 -13.99 2.23
N ILE A 202 -11.85 -15.01 2.92
CA ILE A 202 -12.00 -16.37 2.38
C ILE A 202 -13.21 -16.45 1.45
N ASP A 203 -14.32 -15.84 1.86
CA ASP A 203 -15.58 -15.89 1.13
C ASP A 203 -15.62 -14.91 -0.04
N TRP A 204 -14.84 -13.83 0.02
CA TRP A 204 -14.73 -12.89 -1.09
C TRP A 204 -14.26 -13.60 -2.36
N LYS A 205 -14.93 -13.26 -3.47
CA LYS A 205 -14.59 -13.69 -4.83
C LYS A 205 -14.41 -12.47 -5.70
N CYS A 206 -13.41 -12.51 -6.57
CA CYS A 206 -13.26 -11.51 -7.60
C CYS A 206 -14.53 -11.43 -8.47
N PRO A 207 -15.04 -10.22 -8.78
CA PRO A 207 -16.09 -10.03 -9.78
C PRO A 207 -15.77 -10.75 -11.09
N GLN A 208 -16.82 -11.25 -11.76
CA GLN A 208 -16.67 -11.90 -13.06
C GLN A 208 -16.10 -10.92 -14.08
N SER A 209 -14.99 -11.30 -14.72
CA SER A 209 -14.33 -10.49 -15.74
C SER A 209 -13.62 -11.38 -16.75
N ASN A 210 -13.60 -10.94 -18.01
CA ASN A 210 -12.81 -11.59 -19.06
C ASN A 210 -11.32 -11.22 -18.98
N ASN A 211 -10.96 -10.22 -18.17
CA ASN A 211 -9.57 -9.84 -17.95
C ASN A 211 -8.94 -10.73 -16.87
N THR A 212 -8.40 -11.87 -17.28
CA THR A 212 -7.77 -12.85 -16.40
C THR A 212 -6.60 -12.28 -15.60
N MET A 213 -5.87 -11.29 -16.15
CA MET A 213 -4.74 -10.65 -15.47
C MET A 213 -5.21 -9.84 -14.26
N LEU A 214 -6.29 -9.09 -14.39
CA LEU A 214 -6.88 -8.33 -13.28
C LEU A 214 -7.54 -9.24 -12.24
N VAL A 215 -8.10 -10.38 -12.66
CA VAL A 215 -8.60 -11.41 -11.73
C VAL A 215 -7.44 -12.00 -10.92
N ASN A 216 -6.35 -12.38 -11.59
CA ASN A 216 -5.17 -12.91 -10.91
C ASN A 216 -4.54 -11.88 -9.95
N LEU A 217 -4.46 -10.61 -10.37
CA LEU A 217 -4.01 -9.51 -9.51
C LEU A 217 -4.90 -9.39 -8.25
N ALA A 218 -6.21 -9.39 -8.41
CA ALA A 218 -7.14 -9.22 -7.29
C ALA A 218 -7.10 -10.42 -6.32
N GLU A 219 -6.95 -11.65 -6.83
CA GLU A 219 -6.74 -12.84 -6.01
C GLU A 219 -5.37 -12.83 -5.30
N SER A 220 -4.32 -12.29 -5.93
CA SER A 220 -3.03 -12.06 -5.29
C SER A 220 -3.15 -11.07 -4.13
N TYR A 221 -3.93 -9.98 -4.28
CA TYR A 221 -4.25 -9.06 -3.18
C TYR A 221 -5.01 -9.76 -2.04
N ARG A 222 -5.99 -10.62 -2.36
CA ARG A 222 -6.74 -11.38 -1.36
C ARG A 222 -5.82 -12.27 -0.52
N SER A 223 -4.92 -13.00 -1.18
CA SER A 223 -3.91 -13.82 -0.51
C SER A 223 -2.91 -12.98 0.29
N ALA A 224 -2.53 -11.81 -0.20
CA ALA A 224 -1.66 -10.87 0.53
C ALA A 224 -2.33 -10.36 1.82
N GLY A 225 -3.63 -10.05 1.77
CA GLY A 225 -4.41 -9.68 2.96
C GLY A 225 -4.50 -10.80 3.99
N LEU A 226 -4.65 -12.05 3.54
CA LEU A 226 -4.61 -13.22 4.42
C LEU A 226 -3.23 -13.42 5.06
N ILE A 227 -2.13 -13.25 4.32
CA ILE A 227 -0.77 -13.27 4.88
C ILE A 227 -0.64 -12.22 5.99
N HIS A 228 -1.05 -10.97 5.71
CA HIS A 228 -1.00 -9.89 6.69
C HIS A 228 -1.75 -10.24 7.98
N LEU A 229 -3.00 -10.71 7.86
CA LEU A 229 -3.80 -11.15 9.01
C LEU A 229 -3.14 -12.29 9.79
N TYR A 230 -2.62 -13.32 9.11
CA TYR A 230 -1.97 -14.44 9.78
C TYR A 230 -0.68 -14.05 10.50
N ARG A 231 0.04 -13.04 10.01
CA ARG A 231 1.20 -12.48 10.71
C ARG A 231 0.82 -11.74 11.97
N ILE A 232 -0.28 -10.97 11.93
CA ILE A 232 -0.83 -10.28 13.11
C ILE A 232 -1.31 -11.31 14.14
N LEU A 233 -2.02 -12.36 13.71
CA LEU A 233 -2.39 -13.48 14.58
C LEU A 233 -1.16 -14.18 15.17
N ARG A 234 -0.10 -14.41 14.39
CA ARG A 234 1.16 -14.99 14.89
C ARG A 234 1.82 -14.11 15.95
N ARG A 235 1.79 -12.78 15.76
CA ARG A 235 2.35 -11.78 16.68
C ARG A 235 1.61 -11.78 18.03
N HIS A 236 0.28 -11.67 17.99
CA HIS A 236 -0.55 -11.47 19.18
C HIS A 236 -1.07 -12.78 19.81
N ARG A 237 -1.01 -13.90 19.08
CA ARG A 237 -1.41 -15.24 19.56
C ARG A 237 -0.33 -16.28 19.25
N PRO A 238 0.79 -16.29 19.99
CA PRO A 238 1.89 -17.24 19.75
C PRO A 238 1.48 -18.72 19.73
N LYS A 239 0.41 -19.09 20.45
CA LYS A 239 -0.17 -20.44 20.43
C LYS A 239 -0.65 -20.89 19.04
N LEU A 240 -1.00 -19.95 18.16
CA LEU A 240 -1.47 -20.22 16.81
C LEU A 240 -0.34 -20.27 15.76
N THR A 241 0.92 -20.04 16.16
CA THR A 241 2.07 -19.90 15.24
C THR A 241 2.20 -21.04 14.24
N ASN A 242 2.02 -22.30 14.67
CA ASN A 242 2.15 -23.44 13.76
C ASN A 242 1.04 -23.43 12.68
N ALA A 243 -0.20 -23.19 13.10
CA ALA A 243 -1.34 -23.13 12.19
C ALA A 243 -1.24 -21.93 11.23
N THR A 244 -0.86 -20.75 11.72
CA THR A 244 -0.69 -19.56 10.87
C THR A 244 0.49 -19.69 9.93
N THR A 245 1.57 -20.35 10.33
CA THR A 245 2.73 -20.59 9.44
C THR A 245 2.36 -21.45 8.24
N LEU A 246 1.55 -22.49 8.43
CA LEU A 246 1.06 -23.33 7.31
C LEU A 246 0.15 -22.52 6.38
N LYS A 247 -0.81 -21.78 6.95
CA LYS A 247 -1.71 -20.93 6.17
C LYS A 247 -0.99 -19.83 5.38
N ILE A 248 0.07 -19.24 5.94
CA ILE A 248 0.91 -18.29 5.22
C ILE A 248 1.59 -18.96 4.02
N ALA A 249 2.17 -20.15 4.20
CA ALA A 249 2.82 -20.88 3.11
C ALA A 249 1.85 -21.26 1.98
N GLU A 250 0.60 -21.60 2.32
CA GLU A 250 -0.47 -21.80 1.33
C GLU A 250 -0.73 -20.52 0.52
N GLN A 251 -0.86 -19.36 1.18
CA GLN A 251 -1.10 -18.09 0.48
C GLN A 251 0.10 -17.63 -0.35
N VAL A 252 1.33 -17.89 0.10
CA VAL A 252 2.55 -17.67 -0.71
C VAL A 252 2.47 -18.48 -2.01
N THR A 253 2.10 -19.75 -1.92
CA THR A 253 1.92 -20.62 -3.10
C THR A 253 0.88 -20.06 -4.05
N VAL A 254 -0.26 -19.59 -3.53
CA VAL A 254 -1.32 -18.97 -4.34
C VAL A 254 -0.79 -17.74 -5.08
N ILE A 255 -0.09 -16.83 -4.39
CA ILE A 255 0.46 -15.62 -5.02
C ILE A 255 1.46 -16.00 -6.11
N VAL A 256 2.37 -16.93 -5.84
CA VAL A 256 3.37 -17.40 -6.82
C VAL A 256 2.69 -17.97 -8.08
N HIS A 257 1.64 -18.77 -7.93
CA HIS A 257 0.89 -19.28 -9.09
C HIS A 257 0.20 -18.15 -9.86
N ARG A 258 -0.55 -17.29 -9.17
CA ARG A 258 -1.33 -16.21 -9.79
C ARG A 258 -0.47 -15.21 -10.55
N VAL A 259 0.69 -14.87 -10.00
CA VAL A 259 1.62 -13.91 -10.61
C VAL A 259 2.24 -14.46 -11.90
N GLN A 260 2.50 -15.77 -11.97
CA GLN A 260 3.02 -16.40 -13.20
C GLN A 260 2.01 -16.32 -14.35
N ASP A 261 0.71 -16.35 -14.03
CA ASP A 261 -0.38 -16.21 -15.00
C ASP A 261 -0.65 -14.75 -15.42
N ILE A 262 0.08 -13.77 -14.87
CA ILE A 262 0.01 -12.37 -15.31
C ILE A 262 1.09 -12.16 -16.37
N ALA A 263 0.69 -11.69 -17.55
CA ALA A 263 1.62 -11.46 -18.65
C ALA A 263 2.67 -10.39 -18.30
N ILE A 264 3.92 -10.65 -18.69
CA ILE A 264 5.01 -9.67 -18.60
C ILE A 264 4.69 -8.51 -19.55
N GLY A 265 4.90 -7.28 -19.08
CA GLY A 265 4.57 -6.07 -19.81
C GLY A 265 3.08 -5.71 -19.78
N SER A 266 2.24 -6.42 -19.02
CA SER A 266 0.84 -6.02 -18.79
C SER A 266 0.74 -4.86 -17.80
N LEU A 267 -0.37 -4.11 -17.83
CA LEU A 267 -0.61 -3.02 -16.88
C LEU A 267 -0.82 -3.51 -15.45
N ALA A 268 -1.31 -4.76 -15.28
CA ALA A 268 -1.53 -5.36 -13.97
C ALA A 268 -0.23 -5.51 -13.15
N GLU A 269 0.93 -5.59 -13.81
CA GLU A 269 2.22 -5.68 -13.13
C GLU A 269 2.56 -4.46 -12.28
N SER A 270 2.03 -3.29 -12.67
CA SER A 270 2.27 -2.04 -11.96
C SER A 270 1.80 -2.09 -10.50
N SER A 271 0.90 -3.01 -10.18
CA SER A 271 0.25 -3.16 -8.87
C SER A 271 0.69 -4.44 -8.14
N LEU A 272 1.75 -5.11 -8.61
CA LEU A 272 2.19 -6.39 -8.03
C LEU A 272 3.14 -6.24 -6.83
N LEU A 273 3.56 -5.03 -6.49
CA LEU A 273 4.59 -4.83 -5.46
C LEU A 273 4.14 -5.38 -4.10
N LEU A 274 2.95 -5.02 -3.61
CA LEU A 274 2.44 -5.53 -2.33
C LEU A 274 2.38 -7.07 -2.30
N PRO A 275 1.65 -7.76 -3.22
CA PRO A 275 1.56 -9.22 -3.16
C PRO A 275 2.92 -9.90 -3.23
N LEU A 276 3.81 -9.45 -4.13
CA LEU A 276 5.16 -10.01 -4.26
C LEU A 276 5.99 -9.81 -3.00
N PHE A 277 5.93 -8.61 -2.41
CA PHE A 277 6.71 -8.28 -1.22
C PHE A 277 6.24 -9.09 0.00
N LEU A 278 4.93 -9.16 0.25
CA LEU A 278 4.39 -9.96 1.36
C LEU A 278 4.63 -11.46 1.16
N ALA A 279 4.47 -11.97 -0.06
CA ALA A 279 4.79 -13.37 -0.34
C ALA A 279 6.29 -13.65 -0.15
N GLY A 280 7.15 -12.75 -0.64
CA GLY A 280 8.60 -12.87 -0.53
C GLY A 280 9.08 -12.85 0.91
N GLY A 281 8.49 -11.99 1.74
CA GLY A 281 8.84 -11.86 3.16
C GLY A 281 8.60 -13.13 3.99
N ASP A 282 7.69 -14.00 3.55
CA ASP A 282 7.38 -15.27 4.23
C ASP A 282 7.70 -16.51 3.36
N ALA A 283 8.30 -16.33 2.17
CA ALA A 283 8.72 -17.43 1.30
C ALA A 283 9.92 -18.18 1.89
N LYS A 284 9.80 -19.51 1.97
CA LYS A 284 10.87 -20.42 2.45
C LYS A 284 11.37 -21.37 1.38
N ASP A 285 10.54 -21.66 0.39
CA ASP A 285 10.89 -22.51 -0.73
C ASP A 285 11.77 -21.74 -1.72
N VAL A 286 12.87 -22.38 -2.16
CA VAL A 286 13.86 -21.74 -3.04
C VAL A 286 13.26 -21.42 -4.42
N GLN A 287 12.35 -22.25 -4.92
CA GLN A 287 11.68 -22.00 -6.20
C GLN A 287 10.73 -20.80 -6.08
N HIS A 288 9.94 -20.72 -5.00
CA HIS A 288 9.09 -19.56 -4.74
C HIS A 288 9.91 -18.26 -4.65
N ILE A 289 11.02 -18.27 -3.89
CA ILE A 289 11.94 -17.13 -3.79
C ILE A 289 12.46 -16.74 -5.18
N GLN A 290 12.89 -17.71 -5.99
CA GLN A 290 13.42 -17.43 -7.33
C GLN A 290 12.36 -16.85 -8.27
N ILE A 291 11.11 -17.33 -8.20
CA ILE A 291 10.00 -16.80 -9.02
C ILE A 291 9.71 -15.35 -8.63
N ILE A 292 9.59 -15.06 -7.33
CA ILE A 292 9.33 -13.71 -6.81
C ILE A 292 10.47 -12.75 -7.21
N ARG A 293 11.72 -13.16 -6.97
CA ARG A 293 12.92 -12.40 -7.37
C ARG A 293 12.91 -12.09 -8.87
N SER A 294 12.76 -13.12 -9.71
CA SER A 294 12.79 -12.97 -11.16
C SER A 294 11.68 -12.04 -11.64
N ARG A 295 10.49 -12.12 -11.03
CA ARG A 295 9.37 -11.25 -11.39
C ARG A 295 9.64 -9.80 -11.02
N MET A 296 10.11 -9.52 -9.81
CA MET A 296 10.45 -8.15 -9.39
C MET A 296 11.56 -7.57 -10.27
N GLN A 297 12.59 -8.34 -10.61
CA GLN A 297 13.67 -7.92 -11.51
C GLN A 297 13.16 -7.58 -12.91
N GLU A 298 12.24 -8.38 -13.47
CA GLU A 298 11.66 -8.10 -14.78
C GLU A 298 10.84 -6.80 -14.77
N ILE A 299 10.07 -6.55 -13.70
CA ILE A 299 9.32 -5.29 -13.54
C ILE A 299 10.28 -4.09 -13.45
N ILE A 300 11.34 -4.19 -12.64
CA ILE A 300 12.37 -3.15 -12.53
C ILE A 300 12.97 -2.86 -13.91
N LYS A 301 13.30 -3.91 -14.68
CA LYS A 301 13.93 -3.79 -16.00
C LYS A 301 13.01 -3.20 -17.05
N THR A 302 11.73 -3.59 -17.07
CA THR A 302 10.78 -3.24 -18.15
C THR A 302 9.99 -1.96 -17.86
N ARG A 303 9.71 -1.65 -16.59
CA ARG A 303 8.93 -0.48 -16.18
C ARG A 303 9.76 0.65 -15.57
N HIS A 304 11.00 0.36 -15.15
CA HIS A 304 11.85 1.30 -14.45
C HIS A 304 11.24 1.85 -13.15
N PHE A 305 10.32 1.11 -12.54
CA PHE A 305 9.71 1.41 -11.25
C PHE A 305 10.72 1.13 -10.14
N ARG A 306 11.41 2.18 -9.65
CA ARG A 306 12.52 2.01 -8.71
C ARG A 306 12.07 1.68 -7.29
N ASN A 307 10.80 1.84 -6.91
CA ASN A 307 10.23 1.33 -5.64
C ASN A 307 10.41 -0.19 -5.49
N PHE A 308 10.41 -0.95 -6.59
CA PHE A 308 10.68 -2.39 -6.55
C PHE A 308 12.12 -2.69 -6.11
N GLN A 309 13.07 -1.78 -6.34
CA GLN A 309 14.49 -2.01 -6.05
C GLN A 309 14.77 -2.04 -4.53
N PRO A 310 14.40 -1.04 -3.71
CA PRO A 310 14.53 -1.13 -2.26
C PRO A 310 13.72 -2.28 -1.65
N ALA A 311 12.54 -2.57 -2.18
CA ALA A 311 11.72 -3.69 -1.72
C ALA A 311 12.41 -5.03 -1.96
N LEU A 312 12.97 -5.25 -3.17
CA LEU A 312 13.74 -6.45 -3.48
C LEU A 312 15.01 -6.53 -2.63
N GLU A 313 15.72 -5.42 -2.41
CA GLU A 313 16.90 -5.40 -1.55
C GLU A 313 16.59 -5.88 -0.13
N VAL A 314 15.47 -5.43 0.44
CA VAL A 314 15.01 -5.89 1.75
C VAL A 314 14.71 -7.39 1.74
N LEU A 315 14.08 -7.90 0.68
CA LEU A 315 13.81 -9.33 0.54
C LEU A 315 15.10 -10.16 0.39
N GLU A 316 16.06 -9.74 -0.43
CA GLU A 316 17.35 -10.43 -0.58
C GLU A 316 18.09 -10.53 0.75
N GLU A 317 18.12 -9.44 1.52
CA GLU A 317 18.75 -9.45 2.83
C GLU A 317 18.01 -10.36 3.82
N THR A 318 16.67 -10.35 3.79
CA THR A 318 15.83 -11.25 4.61
C THR A 318 16.10 -12.72 4.27
N TRP A 319 16.13 -13.07 2.98
CA TRP A 319 16.42 -14.43 2.53
C TRP A 319 17.85 -14.87 2.86
N HIS A 320 18.82 -13.96 2.70
CA HIS A 320 20.21 -14.23 3.04
C HIS A 320 20.39 -14.52 4.54
N MET A 321 19.83 -13.68 5.41
CA MET A 321 19.87 -13.88 6.85
C MET A 321 19.16 -15.17 7.27
N GLY A 322 18.01 -15.47 6.65
CA GLY A 322 17.29 -16.73 6.86
C GLY A 322 18.12 -17.95 6.46
N GLY A 323 18.80 -17.91 5.31
CA GLY A 323 19.67 -18.99 4.84
C GLY A 323 20.90 -19.23 5.73
N LEU A 324 21.42 -18.18 6.37
CA LEU A 324 22.48 -18.27 7.37
C LEU A 324 21.99 -18.68 8.77
N GLY A 325 20.67 -18.79 8.96
CA GLY A 325 20.09 -19.08 10.28
C GLY A 325 20.28 -17.96 11.30
N ILE A 326 20.51 -16.73 10.85
CA ILE A 326 20.66 -15.55 11.72
C ILE A 326 19.34 -15.31 12.44
N ARG A 327 19.45 -14.98 13.73
CA ARG A 327 18.32 -14.73 14.62
C ARG A 327 18.45 -13.37 15.27
N THR A 328 17.31 -12.78 15.59
CA THR A 328 17.19 -11.59 16.42
C THR A 328 17.65 -11.88 17.86
N GLY A 329 17.84 -10.83 18.67
CA GLY A 329 18.28 -10.98 20.06
C GLY A 329 17.33 -11.82 20.95
N ASP A 330 16.05 -11.91 20.58
CA ASP A 330 15.03 -12.77 21.22
C ASP A 330 14.94 -14.18 20.59
N GLY A 331 15.88 -14.55 19.71
CA GLY A 331 16.00 -15.89 19.15
C GLY A 331 15.03 -16.22 18.02
N LYS A 332 14.32 -15.23 17.46
CA LYS A 332 13.42 -15.41 16.31
C LYS A 332 14.18 -15.26 14.98
N PRO A 333 13.70 -15.88 13.89
CA PRO A 333 14.21 -15.58 12.56
C PRO A 333 14.06 -14.09 12.25
N VAL A 334 15.03 -13.51 11.56
CA VAL A 334 14.96 -12.11 11.12
C VAL A 334 13.79 -11.93 10.15
N ASP A 335 12.93 -10.96 10.42
CA ASP A 335 11.81 -10.55 9.56
C ASP A 335 12.24 -9.35 8.71
N TRP A 336 11.60 -9.12 7.55
CA TRP A 336 11.90 -7.95 6.73
C TRP A 336 11.63 -6.63 7.46
N LYS A 337 10.76 -6.62 8.48
CA LYS A 337 10.56 -5.45 9.35
C LYS A 337 11.80 -5.10 10.16
N ASP A 338 12.60 -6.10 10.55
CA ASP A 338 13.87 -5.86 11.23
C ASP A 338 14.88 -5.22 10.26
N VAL A 339 14.86 -5.67 9.00
CA VAL A 339 15.71 -5.12 7.94
C VAL A 339 15.36 -3.67 7.63
N THR A 340 14.08 -3.35 7.41
CA THR A 340 13.63 -1.97 7.15
C THR A 340 13.91 -1.05 8.32
N LYS A 341 13.64 -1.50 9.56
CA LYS A 341 13.93 -0.74 10.78
C LYS A 341 15.41 -0.43 10.92
N ARG A 342 16.29 -1.40 10.68
CA ARG A 342 17.75 -1.20 10.74
C ARG A 342 18.24 -0.21 9.67
N LYS A 343 17.62 -0.21 8.49
CA LYS A 343 17.95 0.74 7.41
C LYS A 343 17.32 2.14 7.60
N GLY A 344 16.33 2.28 8.49
CA GLY A 344 15.55 3.51 8.63
C GLY A 344 14.72 3.82 7.39
N TRP A 345 14.18 2.79 6.74
CA TRP A 345 13.44 2.90 5.49
C TRP A 345 11.94 2.71 5.72
N MET A 346 11.14 3.63 5.18
CA MET A 346 9.70 3.52 5.05
C MET A 346 9.37 3.10 3.62
N LEU A 347 9.28 1.80 3.35
CA LEU A 347 9.10 1.32 1.98
C LEU A 347 7.73 1.71 1.41
N SER A 348 7.73 2.32 0.23
CA SER A 348 6.54 2.43 -0.62
C SER A 348 6.32 1.10 -1.33
N ILE A 349 5.42 0.27 -0.80
CA ILE A 349 5.02 -1.03 -1.40
C ILE A 349 3.82 -0.89 -2.36
N THR A 350 3.73 0.28 -2.99
CA THR A 350 2.64 0.71 -3.89
C THR A 350 2.97 0.48 -5.36
#